data_AF-A0A0F9KNI3-F1
#
_entry.id   AF-A0A0F9KNI3-F1
#
_cell.length_a   1.000
_cell.length_b   1.000
_cell.length_c   1.000
_cell.angle_alpha   90.00
_cell.angle_beta   90.00
_cell.angle_gamma   90.00
#
_symmetry.space_group_name_H-M   'P 1'
#
loop_
_entity.id
_entity.type
_entity.pdbx_description
1 polymer ?
#
loop_
_entity_poly.entity_id
_entity_poly.type
_entity_poly.pdbx_seq_one_letter_code
_entity_poly.pdbx_strand_id
1 'polypeptide(L)'
;MPTGTISVSASIGGISFISSITKTAEHPNPYEVDLPPGTVEESYSQTSTVICVVTLAAGHGLATGVYDAYWTEGGVDKIAVGCTGTLAGDDMTLSAAVSQDNFPAADPG
;
A
#
# COMPACT_ATOMS: atom_id res chain seq x y z
N MET A 1 -10.27 -10.14 19.83
CA MET A 1 -9.20 -9.31 19.23
C MET A 1 -7.94 -9.53 20.06
N PRO A 2 -6.75 -9.70 19.47
CA PRO A 2 -5.56 -10.09 20.22
C PRO A 2 -5.03 -8.90 21.05
N THR A 3 -4.84 -9.10 22.34
CA THR A 3 -4.22 -8.12 23.25
C THR A 3 -2.76 -8.47 23.43
N GLY A 4 -1.86 -7.55 23.08
CA GLY A 4 -0.44 -7.66 23.37
C GLY A 4 -0.12 -7.07 24.74
N THR A 5 0.59 -7.82 25.57
CA THR A 5 1.11 -7.36 26.88
C THR A 5 2.61 -7.14 26.78
N ILE A 6 3.08 -5.96 27.17
CA ILE A 6 4.50 -5.69 27.39
C ILE A 6 4.74 -5.74 28.90
N SER A 7 5.59 -6.66 29.33
CA SER A 7 5.99 -6.82 30.73
C SER A 7 7.42 -6.35 30.90
N VAL A 8 7.63 -5.36 31.76
CA VAL A 8 8.96 -4.93 32.20
C VAL A 8 9.17 -5.44 33.61
N SER A 9 10.13 -6.34 33.81
CA SER A 9 10.54 -6.84 35.12
C SER A 9 11.93 -6.32 35.46
N ALA A 10 12.04 -5.60 36.57
CA ALA A 10 13.32 -5.21 37.16
C ALA A 10 13.42 -5.77 38.59
N SER A 11 14.57 -6.33 38.94
CA SER A 11 14.86 -6.87 40.28
C SER A 11 16.08 -6.18 40.88
N ILE A 12 15.93 -5.66 42.10
CA ILE A 12 17.03 -5.22 42.95
C ILE A 12 16.76 -5.74 44.37
N GLY A 13 17.75 -6.38 44.99
CA GLY A 13 17.70 -6.74 46.41
C GLY A 13 16.50 -7.60 46.85
N GLY A 14 16.00 -8.52 46.01
CA GLY A 14 14.91 -9.44 46.38
C GLY A 14 13.49 -8.85 46.29
N ILE A 15 13.33 -7.63 45.77
CA ILE A 15 12.02 -7.01 45.54
C ILE A 15 11.80 -6.91 44.01
N SER A 16 10.69 -7.46 43.53
CA SER A 16 10.29 -7.43 42.12
C SER A 16 9.15 -6.43 41.91
N PHE A 17 9.32 -5.49 40.98
CA PHE A 17 8.23 -4.64 40.50
C PHE A 17 7.77 -5.15 39.14
N ILE A 18 6.49 -5.51 39.03
CA ILE A 18 5.83 -5.85 37.77
C ILE A 18 4.91 -4.69 37.44
N SER A 19 5.32 -3.86 36.48
CA SER A 19 4.42 -2.89 35.87
C SER A 19 3.87 -3.49 34.59
N SER A 20 2.55 -3.60 34.50
CA SER A 20 1.86 -4.01 33.28
C SER A 20 1.09 -2.80 32.75
N ILE A 21 1.44 -2.36 31.55
CA ILE A 21 0.70 -1.31 30.84
C ILE A 21 -0.24 -2.03 29.89
N THR A 22 -1.54 -1.90 30.13
CA THR A 22 -2.55 -2.39 29.20
C THR A 22 -2.71 -1.35 28.11
N LYS A 23 -2.34 -1.67 26.86
CA LYS A 23 -2.65 -0.83 25.71
C LYS A 23 -4.15 -0.96 25.42
N THR A 24 -4.93 0.06 25.79
CA THR A 24 -6.40 0.03 25.72
C THR A 24 -6.97 0.64 24.44
N ALA A 25 -6.13 1.18 23.54
CA ALA A 25 -6.58 1.77 22.29
C ALA A 25 -5.52 1.66 21.18
N GLU A 26 -6.01 1.55 19.95
CA GLU A 26 -5.24 1.85 18.74
C GLU A 26 -4.94 3.35 18.74
N HIS A 27 -3.66 3.73 18.71
CA HIS A 27 -3.26 5.10 18.45
C HIS A 27 -3.18 5.26 16.93
N PRO A 28 -3.86 6.23 16.30
CA PRO A 28 -3.65 6.52 14.88
C PRO A 28 -2.17 6.88 14.72
N ASN A 29 -1.42 6.06 14.00
CA ASN A 29 0.00 6.31 13.79
C ASN A 29 0.12 7.55 12.90
N PRO A 30 0.67 8.69 13.37
CA PRO A 30 0.69 9.93 12.60
C PRO A 30 1.73 9.94 11.47
N TYR A 31 2.41 8.82 11.27
CA TYR A 31 3.42 8.63 10.24
C TYR A 31 2.93 7.55 9.29
N GLU A 32 2.39 7.98 8.16
CA GLU A 32 2.30 7.15 6.98
C GLU A 32 3.72 7.03 6.41
N VAL A 33 4.21 5.80 6.26
CA VAL A 33 5.49 5.55 5.61
C VAL A 33 5.24 5.70 4.12
N ASP A 34 5.53 6.88 3.60
CA ASP A 34 5.50 7.12 2.16
C ASP A 34 6.62 6.30 1.51
N LEU A 35 6.25 5.17 0.92
CA LEU A 35 7.18 4.35 0.15
C LEU A 35 7.21 4.94 -1.26
N PRO A 36 8.40 5.27 -1.79
CA PRO A 36 8.49 5.79 -3.15
C PRO A 36 7.87 4.79 -4.13
N PRO A 37 7.25 5.26 -5.24
CA PRO A 37 6.71 4.39 -6.26
C PRO A 37 7.76 3.36 -6.69
N GLY A 38 7.44 2.08 -6.53
CA GLY A 38 8.40 0.98 -6.73
C GLY A 38 8.85 0.81 -8.18
N THR A 39 8.13 1.39 -9.15
CA THR A 39 8.45 1.33 -10.58
C THR A 39 7.81 2.52 -11.29
N VAL A 40 8.54 3.15 -12.22
CA VAL A 40 8.00 4.19 -13.11
C VAL A 40 7.39 3.51 -14.34
N GLU A 41 6.20 3.94 -14.72
CA GLU A 41 5.52 3.51 -15.94
C GLU A 41 6.11 4.18 -17.18
N GLU A 42 6.25 3.41 -18.26
CA GLU A 42 6.58 3.95 -19.59
C GLU A 42 5.32 4.39 -20.33
N SER A 43 4.20 3.68 -20.10
CA SER A 43 2.92 4.04 -20.69
C SER A 43 1.75 3.61 -19.79
N TYR A 44 0.65 4.35 -19.90
CA TYR A 44 -0.59 4.09 -19.19
C TYR A 44 -1.77 4.09 -20.18
N SER A 45 -2.64 3.10 -20.09
CA SER A 45 -3.87 3.01 -20.86
C SER A 45 -5.04 2.56 -20.00
N GLN A 46 -6.06 3.42 -19.88
CA GLN A 46 -7.31 3.04 -19.23
C GLN A 46 -8.17 2.23 -20.21
N THR A 47 -8.44 0.96 -19.88
CA THR A 47 -9.35 0.11 -20.67
C THR A 47 -10.80 0.27 -20.19
N SER A 48 -10.99 0.48 -18.88
CA SER A 48 -12.26 0.87 -18.25
C SER A 48 -11.99 1.63 -16.95
N THR A 49 -13.02 2.16 -16.32
CA THR A 49 -12.85 2.88 -15.03
C THR A 49 -12.23 2.03 -13.93
N VAL A 50 -12.29 0.69 -14.03
CA VAL A 50 -11.72 -0.24 -13.04
C VAL A 50 -10.62 -1.14 -13.61
N ILE A 51 -10.20 -0.92 -14.87
CA ILE A 51 -9.11 -1.69 -15.50
C ILE A 51 -8.20 -0.74 -16.26
N CYS A 52 -6.91 -0.76 -15.92
CA CYS A 52 -5.87 -0.12 -16.71
C CYS A 52 -4.78 -1.12 -17.07
N VAL A 53 -4.03 -0.79 -18.11
CA VAL A 53 -2.80 -1.47 -18.50
C VAL A 53 -1.68 -0.46 -18.41
N VAL A 54 -0.60 -0.86 -17.75
CA VAL A 54 0.59 -0.05 -17.53
C VAL A 54 1.77 -0.82 -18.11
N THR A 55 2.50 -0.22 -19.04
CA THR A 55 3.78 -0.78 -19.49
C THR A 55 4.86 -0.33 -18.53
N LEU A 56 5.55 -1.29 -17.92
CA LEU A 56 6.60 -1.04 -16.95
C LEU A 56 7.96 -0.96 -17.65
N ALA A 57 8.86 -0.13 -17.12
CA ALA A 57 10.24 -0.13 -17.59
C ALA A 57 10.92 -1.49 -17.32
N ALA A 58 11.84 -1.88 -18.20
CA ALA A 58 12.60 -3.11 -18.04
C ALA A 58 13.32 -3.17 -16.67
N GLY A 59 13.30 -4.34 -16.03
CA GLY A 59 13.89 -4.53 -14.70
C GLY A 59 12.99 -4.10 -13.54
N HIS A 60 11.68 -3.95 -13.76
CA HIS A 60 10.69 -3.59 -12.76
C HIS A 60 10.63 -4.52 -11.53
N GLY A 61 11.04 -5.80 -11.65
CA GLY A 61 11.06 -6.75 -10.53
C GLY A 61 9.69 -7.16 -9.97
N LEU A 62 8.60 -6.57 -10.48
CA LEU A 62 7.20 -6.94 -10.16
C LEU A 62 6.81 -8.31 -10.74
N ALA A 63 5.78 -8.92 -10.14
CA ALA A 63 5.14 -10.16 -10.59
C ALA A 63 3.61 -10.03 -10.58
N THR A 64 2.86 -11.07 -10.95
CA THR A 64 1.40 -11.07 -10.73
C THR A 64 1.10 -11.08 -9.23
N GLY A 65 0.21 -10.21 -8.75
CA GLY A 65 -0.01 -10.00 -7.32
C GLY A 65 -1.05 -8.93 -7.00
N VAL A 66 -1.04 -8.47 -5.75
CA VAL A 66 -1.88 -7.36 -5.28
C VAL A 66 -1.02 -6.12 -5.13
N TYR A 67 -1.47 -5.00 -5.69
CA TYR A 67 -0.74 -3.75 -5.74
C TYR A 67 -1.63 -2.56 -5.38
N ASP A 68 -1.02 -1.54 -4.82
CA ASP A 68 -1.63 -0.23 -4.64
C ASP A 68 -1.16 0.66 -5.78
N ALA A 69 -2.10 1.30 -6.48
CA ALA A 69 -1.81 2.19 -7.59
C ALA A 69 -1.97 3.65 -7.15
N TYR A 70 -1.00 4.50 -7.47
CA TYR A 70 -0.96 5.91 -7.08
C TYR A 70 -0.88 6.78 -8.32
N TRP A 71 -1.62 7.89 -8.34
CA TRP A 71 -1.54 8.89 -9.40
C TRP A 71 -1.90 10.27 -8.87
N THR A 72 -1.53 11.31 -9.62
CA THR A 72 -1.90 12.69 -9.31
C THR A 72 -2.86 13.21 -10.37
N GLU A 73 -4.04 13.64 -9.96
CA GLU A 73 -5.06 14.22 -10.84
C GLU A 73 -5.36 15.66 -10.39
N GLY A 74 -5.13 16.64 -11.27
CA GLY A 74 -5.37 18.05 -10.94
C GLY A 74 -4.54 18.56 -9.75
N GLY A 75 -3.38 17.96 -9.48
CA GLY A 75 -2.53 18.28 -8.32
C GLY A 75 -2.99 17.64 -7.00
N VAL A 76 -3.94 16.71 -7.04
CA VAL A 76 -4.39 15.93 -5.89
C VAL A 76 -3.92 14.50 -6.05
N ASP A 77 -3.22 13.98 -5.05
CA ASP A 77 -2.79 12.59 -5.03
C ASP A 77 -3.96 11.65 -4.74
N LYS A 78 -4.01 10.54 -5.47
CA LYS A 78 -5.08 9.55 -5.48
C LYS A 78 -4.48 8.16 -5.37
N ILE A 79 -5.27 7.22 -4.85
CA ILE A 79 -4.83 5.85 -4.62
C ILE A 79 -5.95 4.84 -4.88
N ALA A 80 -5.64 3.76 -5.57
CA ALA A 80 -6.47 2.56 -5.64
C ALA A 80 -5.78 1.41 -4.90
N VAL A 81 -6.24 1.14 -3.69
CA VAL A 81 -5.68 0.11 -2.80
C VAL A 81 -6.18 -1.28 -3.17
N GLY A 82 -5.29 -2.27 -3.17
CA GLY A 82 -5.64 -3.67 -3.32
C GLY A 82 -6.01 -4.08 -4.73
N CYS A 83 -5.47 -3.41 -5.75
CA CYS A 83 -5.68 -3.75 -7.14
C CYS A 83 -5.07 -5.12 -7.47
N THR A 84 -5.79 -5.96 -8.19
CA THR A 84 -5.23 -7.22 -8.70
C THR A 84 -4.41 -6.94 -9.94
N GLY A 85 -3.10 -7.15 -9.88
CA GLY A 85 -2.16 -6.98 -10.99
C GLY A 85 -1.82 -8.30 -11.66
N THR A 86 -2.01 -8.37 -12.98
CA THR A 86 -1.58 -9.48 -13.83
C THR A 86 -0.48 -9.01 -14.75
N LEU A 87 0.70 -9.63 -14.65
CA LEU A 87 1.86 -9.30 -15.47
C LEU A 87 1.95 -10.23 -16.68
N ALA A 88 2.08 -9.65 -17.87
CA ALA A 88 2.33 -10.36 -19.12
C ALA A 88 3.46 -9.68 -19.91
N GLY A 89 4.67 -10.23 -19.82
CA GLY A 89 5.86 -9.52 -20.29
C GLY A 89 6.13 -8.31 -19.40
N ASP A 90 6.23 -7.13 -20.01
CA ASP A 90 6.41 -5.85 -19.30
C ASP A 90 5.07 -5.12 -19.05
N ASP A 91 3.96 -5.66 -19.54
CA ASP A 91 2.63 -5.07 -19.36
C ASP A 91 1.96 -5.58 -18.07
N MET A 92 1.64 -4.66 -17.18
CA MET A 92 0.86 -4.90 -15.96
C MET A 92 -0.59 -4.48 -16.18
N THR A 93 -1.50 -5.44 -16.19
CA THR A 93 -2.94 -5.16 -16.13
C THR A 93 -3.38 -5.06 -14.68
N LEU A 94 -3.87 -3.90 -14.25
CA LEU A 94 -4.40 -3.70 -12.90
C LEU A 94 -5.92 -3.68 -12.92
N SER A 95 -6.53 -4.37 -11.95
CA SER A 95 -7.97 -4.36 -11.73
C SER A 95 -8.32 -3.79 -10.36
N ALA A 96 -9.08 -2.69 -10.40
CA ALA A 96 -9.64 -1.95 -9.28
C ALA A 96 -11.05 -2.46 -8.88
N ALA A 97 -11.47 -3.65 -9.33
CA ALA A 97 -12.82 -4.17 -9.07
C ALA A 97 -13.16 -4.33 -7.57
N VAL A 98 -12.14 -4.39 -6.72
CA VAL A 98 -12.24 -4.49 -5.25
C VAL A 98 -11.64 -3.27 -4.52
N SER A 99 -11.10 -2.29 -5.25
CA SER A 99 -10.54 -1.06 -4.66
C SER A 99 -11.64 -0.03 -4.39
N GLN A 100 -11.31 0.99 -3.60
CA GLN A 100 -12.25 2.08 -3.29
C GLN A 100 -12.38 3.10 -4.43
N ASP A 101 -11.32 3.29 -5.22
CA ASP A 101 -11.25 4.31 -6.28
C ASP A 101 -11.06 3.70 -7.68
N ASN A 102 -11.57 4.42 -8.68
CA ASN A 102 -11.43 4.13 -10.11
C ASN A 102 -10.13 4.71 -10.66
N PHE A 103 -9.57 4.08 -11.69
CA PHE A 103 -8.39 4.59 -12.38
C PHE A 103 -8.69 5.89 -13.15
N PRO A 104 -7.70 6.78 -13.36
CA PRO A 104 -7.89 8.01 -14.12
C PRO A 104 -8.13 7.70 -15.60
N ALA A 105 -8.82 8.60 -16.31
CA ALA A 105 -8.88 8.52 -17.77
C ALA A 105 -7.45 8.61 -18.35
N ALA A 106 -7.18 7.90 -19.45
CA ALA A 106 -5.91 8.05 -20.14
C ALA A 106 -5.73 9.51 -20.56
N ASP A 107 -4.57 10.10 -20.25
CA ASP A 107 -4.25 11.48 -20.64
C ASP A 107 -4.24 11.56 -22.19
N PRO A 108 -5.00 12.48 -22.81
CA PRO A 108 -4.80 12.80 -24.22
C PRO A 108 -3.48 13.57 -24.33
N GLY A 109 -2.37 12.83 -24.52
CA GLY A 109 -1.01 13.38 -24.52
C GLY A 109 -0.72 14.53 -25.48
#